data_AF-A0A6A7BLZ3-F1
#
_entry.id   AF-A0A6A7BLZ3-F1
#
_cell.length_a   1.000
_cell.length_b   1.000
_cell.length_c   1.000
_cell.angle_alpha   90.00
_cell.angle_beta   90.00
_cell.angle_gamma   90.00
#
_symmetry.space_group_name_H-M   'P 1'
#
loop_
_entity.id
_entity.type
_entity.pdbx_description
1 polymer ?
#
loop_
_entity_poly.entity_id
_entity_poly.type
_entity_poly.pdbx_seq_one_letter_code
_entity_poly.pdbx_strand_id
1 'polypeptide(L)'
;MGASGVWIGTRFIASKESKAPQGFKDQVIQADNDSWVKLTVWSGRPLRALRDPYLTDWEANRQAEIKDLTGRGIVSLEYKLDRLHKEGKLTDDIEDAAALRPIGVVAGSVN
;
A
#
# COMPACT_ATOMS: atom_id res chain seq x y z
N MET A 1 -17.36 7.45 25.51
CA MET A 1 -16.72 6.38 24.71
C MET A 1 -16.08 5.39 25.69
N GLY A 2 -16.19 4.07 25.47
CA GLY A 2 -15.93 3.02 26.49
C GLY A 2 -15.24 1.77 25.91
N ALA A 3 -14.21 1.96 25.10
CA ALA A 3 -13.44 0.86 24.53
C ALA A 3 -12.70 0.10 25.65
N SER A 4 -12.85 -1.22 25.69
CA SER A 4 -12.14 -2.09 26.65
C SER A 4 -10.68 -2.38 26.24
N GLY A 5 -10.28 -1.96 25.04
CA GLY A 5 -8.95 -2.16 24.50
C GLY A 5 -8.81 -1.56 23.10
N VAL A 6 -7.57 -1.46 22.65
CA VAL A 6 -7.21 -0.95 21.32
C VAL A 6 -6.21 -1.89 20.66
N TRP A 7 -6.31 -2.05 19.35
CA TRP A 7 -5.27 -2.71 18.54
C TRP A 7 -4.59 -1.66 17.68
N ILE A 8 -3.27 -1.52 17.86
CA ILE A 8 -2.46 -0.58 17.11
C ILE A 8 -1.44 -1.36 16.27
N GLY A 9 -1.48 -1.16 14.95
CA GLY A 9 -0.56 -1.80 13.99
C GLY A 9 0.59 -0.88 13.60
N THR A 10 0.30 0.13 12.78
CA THR A 10 1.28 1.04 12.15
C THR A 10 2.31 1.62 13.11
N ARG A 11 1.92 1.94 14.36
CA ARG A 11 2.83 2.45 15.38
C ARG A 11 4.00 1.50 15.70
N PHE A 12 3.77 0.19 15.66
CA PHE A 12 4.78 -0.81 15.98
C PHE A 12 5.70 -1.14 14.79
N ILE A 13 5.42 -0.63 13.58
CA ILE A 13 6.33 -0.79 12.42
C ILE A 13 7.69 -0.14 12.70
N ALA A 14 7.71 1.02 13.36
CA ALA A 14 8.93 1.76 13.71
C ALA A 14 9.70 1.20 14.91
N SER A 15 9.25 0.10 15.53
CA SER A 15 9.91 -0.52 16.68
C SER A 15 11.28 -1.13 16.31
N LYS A 16 12.13 -1.38 17.31
CA LYS A 16 13.44 -2.03 17.10
C LYS A 16 13.25 -3.50 16.70
N GLU A 17 12.22 -4.13 17.23
CA GLU A 17 11.83 -5.53 17.04
C GLU A 17 11.22 -5.78 15.66
N SER A 18 10.67 -4.74 15.02
CA SER A 18 10.15 -4.83 13.66
C SER A 18 11.26 -5.13 12.65
N LYS A 19 11.03 -6.13 11.79
CA LYS A 19 11.92 -6.50 10.67
C LYS A 19 11.70 -5.64 9.42
N ALA A 20 10.90 -4.57 9.52
CA ALA A 20 10.73 -3.62 8.43
C ALA A 20 12.09 -3.03 7.99
N PRO A 21 12.33 -2.83 6.69
CA PRO A 21 13.51 -2.11 6.21
C PRO A 21 13.62 -0.73 6.84
N GLN A 22 14.84 -0.26 7.13
CA GLN A 22 15.06 1.03 7.79
C GLN A 22 14.41 2.18 7.01
N GLY A 23 14.54 2.21 5.68
CA GLY A 23 13.90 3.22 4.84
C GLY A 23 12.37 3.25 4.99
N PHE A 24 11.72 2.08 5.13
CA PHE A 24 10.27 2.03 5.36
C PHE A 24 9.90 2.53 6.76
N LYS A 25 10.71 2.23 7.80
CA LYS A 25 10.49 2.77 9.14
C LYS A 25 10.59 4.30 9.14
N ASP A 26 11.59 4.85 8.45
CA ASP A 26 11.80 6.29 8.36
C ASP A 26 10.65 6.98 7.62
N GLN A 27 10.17 6.40 6.53
CA GLN A 27 8.98 6.88 5.82
C GLN A 27 7.73 6.87 6.70
N VAL A 28 7.51 5.81 7.49
CA VAL A 28 6.38 5.74 8.43
C VAL A 28 6.48 6.80 9.53
N ILE A 29 7.70 7.13 9.98
CA ILE A 29 7.92 8.19 10.98
C ILE A 29 7.67 9.58 10.40
N GLN A 30 8.01 9.80 9.13
CA GLN A 30 7.83 11.08 8.42
C GLN A 30 6.41 11.31 7.90
N ALA A 31 5.61 10.25 7.78
CA ALA A 31 4.26 10.31 7.22
C ALA A 31 3.32 11.23 8.02
N ASP A 32 2.52 12.00 7.27
CA ASP A 32 1.44 12.85 7.75
C ASP A 32 0.06 12.34 7.29
N ASN A 33 -1.00 13.16 7.45
CA ASN A 33 -2.37 12.77 7.09
C ASN A 33 -2.63 12.51 5.60
N ASP A 34 -1.78 13.05 4.71
CA ASP A 34 -1.97 12.94 3.25
C ASP A 34 -0.99 11.96 2.61
N SER A 35 -0.09 11.39 3.43
CA SER A 35 0.98 10.47 3.01
C SER A 35 0.50 9.09 2.58
N TRP A 36 -0.80 8.80 2.60
CA TRP A 36 -1.34 7.49 2.24
C TRP A 36 -2.32 7.52 1.08
N VAL A 37 -2.36 6.39 0.39
CA VAL A 37 -3.25 6.10 -0.74
C VAL A 37 -4.10 4.87 -0.39
N LYS A 38 -5.34 4.81 -0.89
CA LYS A 38 -6.20 3.61 -0.75
C LYS A 38 -6.45 3.00 -2.12
N LEU A 39 -5.95 1.78 -2.35
CA LEU A 39 -6.01 1.10 -3.63
C LEU A 39 -6.50 -0.34 -3.50
N THR A 40 -7.04 -0.89 -4.58
CA THR A 40 -7.46 -2.30 -4.69
C THR A 40 -6.50 -3.14 -5.51
N VAL A 41 -5.38 -2.57 -5.97
CA VAL A 41 -4.50 -3.14 -7.00
C VAL A 41 -3.87 -4.49 -6.63
N TRP A 42 -3.65 -4.75 -5.34
CA TRP A 42 -3.01 -5.99 -4.86
C TRP A 42 -3.98 -7.17 -4.64
N SER A 43 -5.27 -6.92 -4.41
CA SER A 43 -6.18 -7.99 -3.95
C SER A 43 -7.63 -7.84 -4.38
N GLY A 44 -7.98 -6.76 -5.10
CA GLY A 44 -9.35 -6.34 -5.33
C GLY A 44 -10.02 -5.72 -4.09
N ARG A 45 -9.41 -5.82 -2.90
CA ARG A 45 -9.91 -5.21 -1.66
C ARG A 45 -9.15 -3.92 -1.33
N PRO A 46 -9.81 -2.91 -0.73
CA PRO A 46 -9.15 -1.66 -0.38
C PRO A 46 -8.06 -1.88 0.67
N LEU A 47 -6.82 -1.58 0.29
CA LEU A 47 -5.64 -1.57 1.16
C LEU A 47 -5.08 -0.15 1.18
N ARG A 48 -4.45 0.23 2.29
CA ARG A 48 -3.71 1.50 2.37
C ARG A 48 -2.23 1.25 2.29
N ALA A 49 -1.52 2.12 1.59
CA ALA A 49 -0.07 2.13 1.49
C ALA A 49 0.43 3.57 1.60
N LEU A 50 1.73 3.75 1.86
CA LEU A 50 2.35 5.05 1.68
C LEU A 50 2.31 5.45 0.21
N ARG A 51 2.12 6.73 -0.03
CA ARG A 51 2.08 7.29 -1.37
C ARG A 51 3.49 7.31 -1.96
N ASP A 52 3.60 6.84 -3.19
CA ASP A 52 4.75 7.04 -4.07
C ASP A 52 4.25 7.40 -5.48
N PRO A 53 5.13 7.81 -6.41
CA PRO A 53 4.71 8.17 -7.77
C PRO A 53 4.01 7.04 -8.53
N TYR A 54 4.43 5.79 -8.34
CA TYR A 54 3.87 4.61 -9.00
C TYR A 54 2.44 4.32 -8.50
N LEU A 55 2.22 4.33 -7.19
CA LEU A 55 0.90 4.14 -6.58
C LEU A 55 -0.02 5.35 -6.82
N THR A 56 0.54 6.56 -6.92
CA THR A 56 -0.22 7.76 -7.29
C THR A 56 -0.76 7.67 -8.70
N ASP A 57 0.01 7.14 -9.65
CA ASP A 57 -0.47 6.88 -11.01
C ASP A 57 -1.62 5.85 -11.03
N TRP A 58 -1.51 4.79 -10.21
CA TRP A 58 -2.61 3.85 -10.02
C TRP A 58 -3.89 4.53 -9.48
N GLU A 59 -3.76 5.42 -8.50
CA GLU A 59 -4.89 6.17 -7.93
C GLU A 59 -5.52 7.13 -8.95
N ALA A 60 -4.70 7.95 -9.62
CA ALA A 60 -5.18 9.06 -10.42
C ALA A 60 -5.58 8.68 -11.85
N ASN A 61 -4.83 7.76 -12.49
CA ASN A 61 -4.90 7.58 -13.94
C ASN A 61 -5.39 6.20 -14.38
N ARG A 62 -5.40 5.20 -13.49
CA ARG A 62 -5.61 3.78 -13.88
C ARG A 62 -6.88 3.14 -13.30
N GLN A 63 -7.84 3.93 -12.85
CA GLN A 63 -9.10 3.44 -12.29
C GLN A 63 -9.92 2.58 -13.27
N ALA A 64 -9.91 2.94 -14.57
CA ALA A 64 -10.60 2.15 -15.60
C ALA A 64 -9.96 0.76 -15.77
N GLU A 65 -8.62 0.68 -15.77
CA GLU A 65 -7.88 -0.58 -15.85
C GLU A 65 -8.13 -1.46 -14.62
N ILE A 66 -8.12 -0.86 -13.42
CA ILE A 66 -8.46 -1.57 -12.18
C ILE A 66 -9.85 -2.19 -12.28
N LYS A 67 -10.85 -1.41 -12.71
CA LYS A 67 -12.25 -1.88 -12.81
C LYS A 67 -12.40 -3.02 -13.82
N ASP A 68 -11.77 -2.92 -14.98
CA ASP A 68 -11.82 -3.93 -16.03
C ASP A 68 -11.15 -5.25 -15.60
N LEU A 69 -9.95 -5.17 -15.02
CA LEU A 69 -9.22 -6.36 -14.56
C LEU A 69 -9.93 -7.03 -13.38
N THR A 70 -10.33 -6.25 -12.38
CA THR A 70 -11.02 -6.79 -11.20
C THR A 70 -12.40 -7.36 -11.55
N GLY A 71 -13.11 -6.77 -12.53
CA GLY A 71 -14.36 -7.31 -13.07
C GLY A 71 -14.21 -8.68 -13.75
N ARG A 72 -13.01 -8.99 -14.25
CA ARG A 72 -12.64 -10.31 -14.80
C ARG A 72 -12.03 -11.25 -13.75
N GLY A 73 -11.95 -10.82 -12.49
CA GLY A 73 -11.32 -11.59 -11.40
C GLY A 73 -9.79 -11.59 -11.43
N ILE A 74 -9.17 -10.63 -12.14
CA ILE A 74 -7.71 -10.53 -12.30
C ILE A 74 -7.17 -9.45 -11.35
N VAL A 75 -6.08 -9.76 -10.63
CA VAL A 75 -5.37 -8.80 -9.78
C VAL A 75 -4.58 -7.82 -10.65
N SER A 76 -4.90 -6.53 -10.54
CA SER A 76 -4.38 -5.51 -11.47
C SER A 76 -2.87 -5.33 -11.41
N LEU A 77 -2.28 -5.39 -10.21
CA LEU A 77 -0.85 -5.21 -10.04
C LEU A 77 -0.06 -6.38 -10.63
N GLU A 78 -0.42 -7.62 -10.30
CA GLU A 78 0.23 -8.83 -10.81
C GLU A 78 0.20 -8.86 -12.35
N TYR A 79 -0.97 -8.60 -12.94
CA TYR A 79 -1.11 -8.51 -14.40
C TYR A 79 -0.15 -7.49 -15.02
N LYS A 80 0.05 -6.34 -14.35
CA LYS A 80 0.95 -5.29 -14.84
C LYS A 80 2.42 -5.69 -14.71
N LEU A 81 2.81 -6.27 -13.57
CA LEU A 81 4.20 -6.71 -13.33
C LEU A 81 4.60 -7.83 -14.30
N ASP A 82 3.73 -8.82 -14.52
CA ASP A 82 3.94 -9.89 -15.50
C ASP A 82 4.17 -9.34 -16.91
N ARG A 83 3.41 -8.32 -17.29
CA ARG A 83 3.55 -7.66 -18.59
C ARG A 83 4.87 -6.89 -18.69
N LEU A 84 5.24 -6.13 -17.66
CA LEU A 84 6.52 -5.41 -17.62
C LEU A 84 7.70 -6.37 -17.68
N HIS A 85 7.61 -7.52 -16.99
CA HIS A 85 8.62 -8.57 -17.05
C HIS A 85 8.77 -9.12 -18.47
N LYS A 86 7.66 -9.48 -19.13
CA LYS A 86 7.66 -9.96 -20.52
C LYS A 86 8.18 -8.93 -21.52
N GLU A 87 7.95 -7.65 -21.27
CA GLU A 87 8.45 -6.54 -22.08
C GLU A 87 9.90 -6.14 -21.76
N GLY A 88 10.54 -6.77 -20.75
CA GLY A 88 11.89 -6.42 -20.30
C GLY A 88 12.00 -5.02 -19.65
N LYS A 89 10.89 -4.49 -19.15
CA LYS A 89 10.77 -3.14 -18.55
C LYS A 89 10.55 -3.16 -17.04
N LEU A 90 10.55 -4.34 -16.42
CA LEU A 90 10.45 -4.47 -14.98
C LEU A 90 11.81 -4.10 -14.37
N THR A 91 11.83 -3.03 -13.58
CA THR A 91 13.00 -2.56 -12.85
C THR A 91 12.82 -2.80 -11.36
N ASP A 92 13.94 -2.93 -10.64
CA ASP A 92 13.94 -3.11 -9.17
C ASP A 92 13.18 -1.96 -8.46
N ASP A 93 13.27 -0.73 -8.98
CA ASP A 93 12.54 0.42 -8.45
C ASP A 93 11.01 0.26 -8.56
N ILE A 94 10.52 -0.32 -9.66
CA ILE A 94 9.10 -0.59 -9.86
C ILE A 94 8.65 -1.72 -8.94
N GLU A 95 9.47 -2.76 -8.77
CA GLU A 95 9.18 -3.85 -7.84
C GLU A 95 9.11 -3.36 -6.39
N ASP A 96 10.04 -2.51 -5.96
CA ASP A 96 10.05 -1.95 -4.61
C ASP A 96 8.86 -1.02 -4.36
N ALA A 97 8.53 -0.15 -5.32
CA ALA A 97 7.37 0.74 -5.23
C ALA A 97 6.05 -0.04 -5.26
N ALA A 98 5.99 -1.16 -6.00
CA ALA A 98 4.82 -2.03 -6.06
C ALA A 98 4.67 -2.93 -4.83
N ALA A 99 5.70 -3.07 -4.01
CA ALA A 99 5.74 -4.02 -2.89
C ALA A 99 4.58 -3.77 -1.92
N LEU A 100 3.85 -4.84 -1.59
CA LEU A 100 2.72 -4.78 -0.68
C LEU A 100 3.20 -4.52 0.77
N ARG A 101 3.14 -3.25 1.18
CA ARG A 101 3.46 -2.77 2.54
C ARG A 101 2.22 -2.12 3.17
N PRO A 102 1.20 -2.91 3.57
CA PRO A 102 -0.08 -2.37 3.99
C PRO A 102 0.03 -1.67 5.34
N ILE A 103 -0.65 -0.53 5.46
CA ILE A 103 -0.69 0.29 6.66
C ILE A 103 -2.13 0.44 7.14
N GLY A 104 -2.35 0.37 8.46
CA GLY A 104 -3.67 0.55 9.06
C GLY A 104 -3.91 1.98 9.55
N VAL A 105 -5.18 2.37 9.66
CA VAL A 105 -5.61 3.48 10.51
C VAL A 105 -6.29 2.88 11.73
N VAL A 106 -5.87 3.29 12.92
CA VAL A 106 -6.52 2.90 14.18
C VAL A 106 -7.52 3.99 14.53
N ALA A 107 -8.81 3.67 14.43
CA ALA A 107 -9.84 4.44 15.11
C ALA A 107 -10.04 3.85 16.50
N GLY A 108 -9.22 4.29 17.46
CA GLY A 108 -9.39 3.99 18.87
C GLY A 108 -9.66 5.30 19.58
N SER A 109 -10.93 5.63 19.83
CA SER A 109 -11.24 6.80 20.63
C SER A 109 -10.88 6.50 22.09
N VAL A 110 -9.90 7.20 22.63
CA VAL A 110 -9.55 7.13 24.05
C VAL A 110 -10.11 8.39 24.70
N ASN A 111 -10.99 8.20 25.69
CA ASN A 111 -11.42 9.26 26.61
C ASN A 111 -10.35 9.41 27.70
#